data_AF-A0A844Z887-F1
#
_entry.id   AF-A0A844Z887-F1
#
_cell.length_a   1.000
_cell.length_b   1.000
_cell.length_c   1.000
_cell.angle_alpha   90.00
_cell.angle_beta   90.00
_cell.angle_gamma   90.00
#
_symmetry.space_group_name_H-M   'P 1'
#
loop_
_entity.id
_entity.type
_entity.pdbx_description
1 polymer ?
#
loop_
_entity_poly.entity_id
_entity_poly.type
_entity_poly.pdbx_seq_one_letter_code
_entity_poly.pdbx_strand_id
1 'polypeptide(L)'
;MTDNDTQDLDQASLFNDRLLAILAGIAALFLFGALTGYIAKIAENGSLSAIDGILILGLIAATVLAGSFAWSKWRKAAAEPEAKSARKSRNIYIAATLLGGVLGAFIMIAGGPELDTMFSNNPISASVAVISIAGWAIGTPLITLIWWQVTDEHEIAAYSNGALLAFHLYVFLVPSWWMAARAGWVPQQDPMIIWAITMVVWSIAWLYKKYA
;
A
#
# COMPACT_ATOMS: atom_id res chain seq x y z
N MET A 1 26.16 -26.64 27.54
CA MET A 1 25.20 -26.00 26.61
C MET A 1 24.24 -27.09 26.19
N THR A 2 23.01 -27.02 26.67
CA THR A 2 21.96 -28.00 26.35
C THR A 2 21.26 -27.58 25.06
N ASP A 3 20.59 -28.51 24.38
CA ASP A 3 19.88 -28.27 23.11
C ASP A 3 18.83 -27.14 23.21
N ASN A 4 18.29 -26.91 24.41
CA ASN A 4 17.40 -25.78 24.72
C ASN A 4 18.10 -24.41 24.67
N ASP A 5 19.34 -24.31 25.16
CA ASP A 5 20.08 -23.03 25.18
C ASP A 5 20.33 -22.51 23.76
N THR A 6 20.53 -23.43 22.80
CA THR A 6 20.71 -23.08 21.38
C THR A 6 19.41 -22.65 20.70
N GLN A 7 18.28 -23.28 21.03
CA GLN A 7 16.97 -22.90 20.47
C GLN A 7 16.50 -21.52 20.95
N ASP A 8 16.73 -21.19 22.23
CA ASP A 8 16.35 -19.89 22.79
C ASP A 8 17.16 -18.73 22.17
N LEU A 9 18.46 -18.96 21.90
CA LEU A 9 19.32 -17.98 21.23
C LEU A 9 18.91 -17.74 19.77
N ASP A 10 18.52 -18.80 19.04
CA ASP A 10 18.05 -18.68 17.66
C ASP A 10 16.71 -17.92 17.58
N GLN A 11 15.76 -18.19 18.49
CA GLN A 11 14.49 -17.45 18.54
C GLN A 11 14.68 -15.96 18.85
N ALA A 12 15.55 -15.63 19.80
CA ALA A 12 15.87 -14.24 20.13
C ALA A 12 16.51 -13.49 18.94
N SER A 13 17.38 -14.17 18.18
CA SER A 13 18.01 -13.59 16.99
C SER A 13 17.00 -13.31 15.87
N LEU A 14 16.06 -14.22 15.63
CA LEU A 14 14.99 -14.09 14.63
C LEU A 14 14.01 -12.98 15.01
N PHE A 15 13.66 -12.87 16.29
CA PHE A 15 12.83 -11.78 16.80
C PHE A 15 13.48 -10.40 16.55
N ASN A 16 14.77 -10.27 16.86
CA ASN A 16 15.53 -9.04 16.62
C ASN A 16 15.60 -8.70 15.12
N ASP A 17 15.83 -9.68 14.26
CA ASP A 17 15.85 -9.46 12.81
C ASP A 17 14.47 -9.04 12.26
N ARG A 18 13.36 -9.60 12.79
CA ARG A 18 11.99 -9.17 12.44
C ARG A 18 11.72 -7.73 12.90
N LEU A 19 12.09 -7.38 14.13
CA LEU A 19 11.92 -6.03 14.66
C LEU A 19 12.72 -5.01 13.84
N LEU A 20 13.99 -5.31 13.53
CA LEU A 20 14.82 -4.46 12.69
C LEU A 20 14.27 -4.31 11.27
N ALA A 21 13.70 -5.38 10.70
CA ALA A 21 13.05 -5.31 9.39
C ALA A 21 11.82 -4.39 9.41
N ILE A 22 10.99 -4.48 10.45
CA ILE A 22 9.81 -3.61 10.63
C ILE A 22 10.24 -2.15 10.79
N LEU A 23 11.20 -1.86 11.68
CA LEU A 23 11.68 -0.51 11.93
C LEU A 23 12.32 0.10 10.67
N ALA A 24 13.14 -0.67 9.95
CA ALA A 24 13.73 -0.22 8.69
C ALA A 24 12.69 -0.03 7.58
N GLY A 25 11.64 -0.87 7.55
CA GLY A 25 10.50 -0.69 6.63
C GLY A 25 9.71 0.58 6.93
N ILE A 26 9.43 0.86 8.21
CA ILE A 26 8.80 2.12 8.64
C ILE A 26 9.68 3.31 8.26
N ALA A 27 10.99 3.25 8.53
CA ALA A 27 11.92 4.31 8.15
C ALA A 27 11.94 4.54 6.63
N ALA A 28 11.93 3.48 5.82
CA ALA A 28 11.85 3.58 4.37
C ALA A 28 10.53 4.25 3.91
N LEU A 29 9.40 3.93 4.54
CA LEU A 29 8.11 4.58 4.26
C LEU A 29 8.14 6.08 4.58
N PHE A 30 8.69 6.47 5.73
CA PHE A 30 8.85 7.88 6.10
C PHE A 30 9.79 8.63 5.14
N LEU A 31 10.92 8.02 4.78
CA LEU A 31 11.87 8.60 3.84
C LEU A 31 11.26 8.75 2.44
N PHE A 32 10.46 7.78 2.00
CA PHE A 32 9.70 7.88 0.76
C PHE A 32 8.70 9.03 0.80
N GLY A 33 7.93 9.18 1.90
CA GLY A 33 7.03 10.32 2.08
C GLY A 33 7.76 11.66 2.09
N ALA A 34 8.92 11.75 2.76
CA ALA A 34 9.76 12.94 2.76
C ALA A 34 10.30 13.26 1.36
N LEU A 35 10.72 12.25 0.59
CA LEU A 35 11.15 12.39 -0.80
C LEU A 35 10.01 12.95 -1.66
N THR A 36 8.82 12.36 -1.58
CA THR A 36 7.64 12.84 -2.32
C THR A 36 7.30 14.29 -1.96
N GLY A 37 7.28 14.64 -0.67
CA GLY A 37 7.02 16.00 -0.21
C GLY A 37 8.11 17.00 -0.61
N TYR A 38 9.37 16.57 -0.73
CA TYR A 38 10.45 17.43 -1.19
C TYR A 38 10.36 17.70 -2.70
N ILE A 39 10.05 16.66 -3.49
CA ILE A 39 9.80 16.79 -4.93
C ILE A 39 8.62 17.74 -5.20
N ALA A 40 7.55 17.64 -4.40
CA ALA A 40 6.41 18.57 -4.42
C ALA A 40 6.85 20.03 -4.38
N LYS A 41 7.64 20.36 -3.35
CA LYS A 41 8.10 21.72 -3.08
C LYS A 41 8.99 22.26 -4.20
N ILE A 42 9.81 21.41 -4.83
CA ILE A 42 10.64 21.82 -5.96
C ILE A 42 9.77 22.11 -7.19
N ALA A 43 8.75 21.28 -7.44
CA ALA A 43 7.82 21.49 -8.53
C ALA A 43 7.09 22.84 -8.39
N GLU A 44 6.72 23.23 -7.17
CA GLU A 44 6.13 24.56 -6.88
C GLU A 44 7.12 25.71 -7.09
N ASN A 45 8.39 25.54 -6.69
CA ASN A 45 9.41 26.59 -6.79
C ASN A 45 9.98 26.79 -8.21
N GLY A 46 9.69 25.87 -9.14
CA GLY A 46 10.03 25.98 -10.57
C GLY A 46 11.53 26.00 -10.90
N SER A 47 12.41 25.82 -9.93
CA SER A 47 13.87 25.80 -10.12
C SER A 47 14.52 24.77 -9.21
N LEU A 48 15.51 24.05 -9.76
CA LEU A 48 16.22 22.98 -9.07
C LEU A 48 17.63 23.48 -8.75
N SER A 49 17.87 23.80 -7.48
CA SER A 49 19.22 24.22 -7.06
C SER A 49 20.14 23.01 -6.95
N ALA A 50 21.46 23.26 -6.94
CA ALA A 50 22.44 22.19 -6.71
C ALA A 50 22.24 21.49 -5.34
N ILE A 51 21.77 22.24 -4.33
CA ILE A 51 21.46 21.70 -2.99
C ILE A 51 20.24 20.78 -3.07
N ASP A 52 19.22 21.14 -3.83
CA ASP A 52 18.01 20.31 -4.03
C ASP A 52 18.36 18.97 -4.69
N GLY A 53 19.25 18.99 -5.68
CA GLY A 53 19.75 17.78 -6.32
C GLY A 53 20.47 16.84 -5.34
N ILE A 54 21.30 17.39 -4.46
CA ILE A 54 22.00 16.61 -3.42
C ILE A 54 21.00 16.02 -2.42
N LEU A 55 20.01 16.79 -1.99
CA LEU A 55 19.00 16.34 -1.03
C LEU A 55 18.08 15.25 -1.62
N ILE A 56 17.66 15.39 -2.88
CA ILE A 56 16.89 14.35 -3.57
C ILE A 56 17.71 13.06 -3.67
N LEU A 57 18.96 13.13 -4.13
CA LEU A 57 19.82 11.96 -4.25
C LEU A 57 20.08 11.31 -2.88
N GLY A 58 20.27 12.12 -1.84
CA GLY A 58 20.41 11.66 -0.46
C GLY A 58 19.16 10.93 0.05
N LEU A 59 17.97 11.48 -0.20
CA LEU A 59 16.69 10.87 0.19
C LEU A 59 16.42 9.57 -0.58
N ILE A 60 16.71 9.54 -1.89
CA ILE A 60 16.62 8.32 -2.71
C ILE A 60 17.57 7.26 -2.16
N ALA A 61 18.85 7.60 -1.94
CA ALA A 61 19.84 6.68 -1.41
C ALA A 61 19.43 6.15 -0.03
N ALA A 62 19.00 7.02 0.88
CA ALA A 62 18.53 6.63 2.20
C ALA A 62 17.31 5.69 2.13
N THR A 63 16.33 5.99 1.26
CA THR A 63 15.15 5.14 1.06
C THR A 63 15.53 3.76 0.53
N VAL A 64 16.38 3.71 -0.50
CA VAL A 64 16.85 2.45 -1.09
C VAL A 64 17.66 1.64 -0.09
N LEU A 65 18.54 2.28 0.69
CA LEU A 65 19.34 1.60 1.71
C LEU A 65 18.47 1.05 2.84
N ALA A 66 17.53 1.85 3.36
CA ALA A 66 16.60 1.41 4.39
C ALA A 66 15.73 0.25 3.90
N GLY A 67 15.17 0.36 2.69
CA GLY A 67 14.38 -0.72 2.07
C GLY A 67 15.20 -1.98 1.81
N SER A 68 16.43 -1.86 1.31
CA SER A 68 17.33 -3.00 1.06
C SER A 68 17.75 -3.70 2.35
N PHE A 69 18.00 -2.92 3.42
CA PHE A 69 18.31 -3.45 4.74
C PHE A 69 17.11 -4.18 5.35
N ALA A 70 15.92 -3.57 5.30
CA ALA A 70 14.68 -4.19 5.73
C ALA A 70 14.44 -5.52 5.00
N TRP A 71 14.61 -5.53 3.68
CA TRP A 71 14.45 -6.71 2.84
C TRP A 71 15.45 -7.82 3.18
N SER A 72 16.73 -7.47 3.39
CA SER A 72 17.77 -8.43 3.77
C SER A 72 17.44 -9.13 5.09
N LYS A 73 16.99 -8.36 6.09
CA LYS A 73 16.58 -8.87 7.41
C LYS A 73 15.31 -9.70 7.35
N TRP A 74 14.30 -9.22 6.62
CA TRP A 74 13.05 -9.95 6.40
C TRP A 74 13.29 -11.30 5.73
N ARG A 75 14.14 -11.36 4.69
CA ARG A 75 14.45 -12.62 3.99
C ARG A 75 15.09 -13.67 4.90
N LYS A 76 15.94 -13.27 5.84
CA LYS A 76 16.55 -14.20 6.81
C LYS A 76 15.51 -14.72 7.79
N ALA A 77 14.64 -13.84 8.27
CA ALA A 77 13.56 -14.19 9.20
C ALA A 77 12.42 -15.01 8.57
N ALA A 78 12.28 -14.96 7.24
CA ALA A 78 11.25 -15.65 6.46
C ALA A 78 11.78 -16.91 5.74
N ALA A 79 12.91 -17.47 6.17
CA ALA A 79 13.55 -18.62 5.54
C ALA A 79 12.75 -19.95 5.69
N GLU A 80 11.56 -19.91 6.28
CA GLU A 80 10.67 -21.07 6.35
C GLU A 80 10.20 -21.49 4.95
N PRO A 81 10.15 -22.80 4.65
CA PRO A 81 9.67 -23.29 3.36
C PRO A 81 8.21 -22.88 3.11
N GLU A 82 8.01 -21.90 2.24
CA GLU A 82 6.67 -21.47 1.87
C GLU A 82 5.96 -22.52 1.00
N ALA A 83 4.70 -22.82 1.35
CA ALA A 83 3.82 -23.59 0.50
C ALA A 83 3.69 -22.97 -0.91
N LYS A 84 3.51 -23.82 -1.93
CA LYS A 84 3.37 -23.37 -3.32
C LYS A 84 2.18 -22.41 -3.51
N SER A 85 1.08 -22.63 -2.79
CA SER A 85 -0.11 -21.75 -2.77
C SER A 85 0.22 -20.37 -2.21
N ALA A 86 0.87 -20.31 -1.04
CA ALA A 86 1.29 -19.06 -0.40
C ALA A 86 2.23 -18.24 -1.30
N ARG A 87 3.17 -18.90 -1.98
CA ARG A 87 4.06 -18.24 -2.96
C ARG A 87 3.29 -17.66 -4.15
N LYS A 88 2.31 -18.40 -4.68
CA LYS A 88 1.49 -17.97 -5.82
C LYS A 88 0.58 -16.80 -5.42
N SER A 89 -0.06 -16.87 -4.26
CA SER A 89 -0.85 -15.79 -3.66
C SER A 89 -0.01 -14.52 -3.47
N ARG A 90 1.21 -14.65 -2.92
CA ARG A 90 2.16 -13.51 -2.82
C ARG A 90 2.47 -12.88 -4.17
N ASN A 91 2.76 -13.68 -5.18
CA ASN A 91 3.07 -13.15 -6.52
C ASN A 91 1.89 -12.39 -7.11
N ILE A 92 0.65 -12.80 -6.82
CA ILE A 92 -0.56 -12.08 -7.24
C ILE A 92 -0.67 -10.75 -6.49
N TYR A 93 -0.42 -10.70 -5.18
CA TYR A 93 -0.38 -9.43 -4.45
C TYR A 93 0.69 -8.49 -5.00
N ILE A 94 1.87 -9.00 -5.33
CA ILE A 94 2.93 -8.19 -5.98
C ILE A 94 2.44 -7.66 -7.32
N ALA A 95 1.80 -8.50 -8.16
CA ALA A 95 1.25 -8.07 -9.43
C ALA A 95 0.14 -7.01 -9.26
N ALA A 96 -0.73 -7.15 -8.26
CA ALA A 96 -1.76 -6.19 -7.93
C ALA A 96 -1.17 -4.84 -7.48
N THR A 97 -0.17 -4.88 -6.60
CA THR A 97 0.57 -3.69 -6.15
C THR A 97 1.28 -3.01 -7.32
N LEU A 98 1.90 -3.77 -8.21
CA LEU A 98 2.55 -3.23 -9.42
C LEU A 98 1.53 -2.60 -10.37
N LEU A 99 0.37 -3.24 -10.59
CA LEU A 99 -0.70 -2.67 -11.40
C LEU A 99 -1.18 -1.34 -10.81
N GLY A 100 -1.45 -1.29 -9.51
CA GLY A 100 -1.87 -0.07 -8.82
C GLY A 100 -0.81 1.04 -8.89
N GLY A 101 0.46 0.68 -8.68
CA GLY A 101 1.58 1.62 -8.78
C GLY A 101 1.78 2.17 -10.20
N VAL A 102 1.69 1.32 -11.22
CA VAL A 102 1.79 1.73 -12.63
C VAL A 102 0.62 2.62 -13.03
N LEU A 103 -0.61 2.28 -12.63
CA LEU A 103 -1.78 3.12 -12.91
C LEU A 103 -1.68 4.48 -12.19
N GLY A 104 -1.25 4.49 -10.93
CA GLY A 104 -1.03 5.73 -10.19
C GLY A 104 0.04 6.62 -10.84
N ALA A 105 1.18 6.04 -11.21
CA ALA A 105 2.24 6.76 -11.93
C ALA A 105 1.77 7.26 -13.29
N PHE A 106 1.00 6.47 -14.03
CA PHE A 106 0.40 6.87 -15.30
C PHE A 106 -0.53 8.08 -15.13
N ILE A 107 -1.43 8.06 -14.14
CA ILE A 107 -2.33 9.18 -13.84
C ILE A 107 -1.53 10.43 -13.49
N MET A 108 -0.48 10.30 -12.68
CA MET A 108 0.41 11.41 -12.33
C MET A 108 1.05 12.03 -13.57
N ILE A 109 1.72 11.21 -14.39
CA ILE A 109 2.47 11.68 -15.56
C ILE A 109 1.54 12.31 -16.59
N ALA A 110 0.35 11.74 -16.79
CA ALA A 110 -0.60 12.22 -17.78
C ALA A 110 -1.50 13.36 -17.28
N GLY A 111 -1.65 13.52 -15.96
CA GLY A 111 -2.45 14.56 -15.31
C GLY A 111 -1.73 15.90 -15.16
N GLY A 112 -0.39 15.89 -15.16
CA GLY A 112 0.44 17.09 -15.04
C GLY A 112 1.40 17.03 -13.85
N PRO A 113 2.38 17.94 -13.76
CA PRO A 113 3.43 17.88 -12.75
C PRO A 113 2.98 18.31 -11.34
N GLU A 114 1.81 18.93 -11.21
CA GLU A 114 1.29 19.43 -9.94
C GLU A 114 0.67 18.30 -9.13
N LEU A 115 1.11 18.08 -7.89
CA LEU A 115 0.54 17.03 -7.02
C LEU A 115 -0.94 17.23 -6.71
N ASP A 116 -1.41 18.48 -6.75
CA ASP A 116 -2.82 18.80 -6.57
C ASP A 116 -3.66 18.16 -7.67
N THR A 117 -3.12 17.94 -8.88
CA THR A 117 -3.84 17.26 -9.97
C THR A 117 -4.25 15.83 -9.62
N MET A 118 -3.45 15.09 -8.83
CA MET A 118 -3.75 13.71 -8.45
C MET A 118 -4.89 13.59 -7.43
N PHE A 119 -5.07 14.61 -6.59
CA PHE A 119 -6.11 14.65 -5.56
C PHE A 119 -7.23 15.64 -5.89
N SER A 120 -7.13 16.35 -7.01
CA SER A 120 -8.16 17.24 -7.49
C SER A 120 -9.35 16.45 -8.04
N ASN A 121 -10.55 16.97 -7.81
CA ASN A 121 -11.76 16.51 -8.45
C ASN A 121 -11.99 17.20 -9.82
N ASN A 122 -10.93 17.74 -10.42
CA ASN A 122 -11.03 18.40 -11.72
C ASN A 122 -11.19 17.37 -12.84
N PRO A 123 -11.84 17.74 -13.96
CA PRO A 123 -11.96 16.85 -15.10
C PRO A 123 -10.58 16.41 -15.64
N ILE A 124 -10.39 15.11 -15.78
CA ILE A 124 -9.21 14.51 -16.42
C ILE A 124 -9.43 14.33 -17.92
N SER A 125 -8.34 14.13 -18.68
CA SER A 125 -8.44 13.84 -20.11
C SER A 125 -9.15 12.50 -20.37
N ALA A 126 -9.89 12.42 -21.47
CA ALA A 126 -10.65 11.22 -21.83
C ALA A 126 -9.76 9.97 -21.98
N SER A 127 -8.53 10.14 -22.48
CA SER A 127 -7.57 9.04 -22.61
C SER A 127 -7.13 8.49 -21.26
N VAL A 128 -6.84 9.36 -20.28
CA VAL A 128 -6.49 8.94 -18.92
C VAL A 128 -7.66 8.24 -18.26
N ALA A 129 -8.88 8.79 -18.40
CA ALA A 129 -10.08 8.17 -17.86
C ALA A 129 -10.31 6.76 -18.42
N VAL A 130 -10.24 6.58 -19.74
CA VAL A 130 -10.45 5.27 -20.39
C VAL A 130 -9.43 4.23 -19.93
N ILE A 131 -8.14 4.60 -19.87
CA ILE A 131 -7.09 3.67 -19.45
C ILE A 131 -7.24 3.30 -17.97
N SER A 132 -7.50 4.28 -17.11
CA SER A 132 -7.72 4.03 -15.69
C SER A 132 -8.95 3.16 -15.43
N ILE A 133 -10.06 3.45 -16.12
CA ILE A 133 -11.28 2.63 -16.04
C ILE A 133 -11.00 1.21 -16.51
N ALA A 134 -10.30 1.01 -17.63
CA ALA A 134 -9.97 -0.32 -18.11
C ALA A 134 -9.07 -1.08 -17.11
N GLY A 135 -8.03 -0.43 -16.60
CA GLY A 135 -7.14 -1.01 -15.59
C GLY A 135 -7.90 -1.46 -14.34
N TRP A 136 -8.87 -0.66 -13.90
CA TRP A 136 -9.66 -0.98 -12.72
C TRP A 136 -10.79 -1.98 -12.97
N ALA A 137 -11.65 -1.72 -13.96
CA ALA A 137 -12.85 -2.50 -14.24
C ALA A 137 -12.55 -3.86 -14.89
N ILE A 138 -11.36 -4.02 -15.50
CA ILE A 138 -10.93 -5.28 -16.12
C ILE A 138 -9.78 -5.88 -15.31
N GLY A 139 -8.72 -5.11 -15.03
CA GLY A 139 -7.53 -5.62 -14.35
C GLY A 139 -7.82 -6.13 -12.94
N THR A 140 -8.53 -5.35 -12.11
CA THR A 140 -8.83 -5.74 -10.73
C THR A 140 -9.71 -7.00 -10.64
N PRO A 141 -10.82 -7.15 -11.39
CA PRO A 141 -11.58 -8.40 -11.40
C PRO A 141 -10.78 -9.59 -11.91
N LEU A 142 -9.98 -9.44 -12.97
CA LEU A 142 -9.15 -10.55 -13.47
C LEU A 142 -8.14 -11.03 -12.43
N ILE A 143 -7.44 -10.11 -11.77
CA ILE A 143 -6.52 -10.43 -10.68
C ILE A 143 -7.26 -11.14 -9.55
N THR A 144 -8.43 -10.63 -9.17
CA THR A 144 -9.26 -11.22 -8.10
C THR A 144 -9.71 -12.64 -8.47
N LEU A 145 -10.14 -12.87 -9.71
CA LEU A 145 -10.53 -14.20 -10.19
C LEU A 145 -9.35 -15.18 -10.17
N ILE A 146 -8.18 -14.75 -10.65
CA ILE A 146 -6.97 -15.58 -10.61
C ILE A 146 -6.57 -15.88 -9.17
N TRP A 147 -6.73 -14.91 -8.26
CA TRP A 147 -6.45 -15.07 -6.84
C TRP A 147 -7.34 -16.15 -6.21
N TRP A 148 -8.66 -16.10 -6.43
CA TRP A 148 -9.59 -17.11 -5.92
C TRP A 148 -9.28 -18.55 -6.34
N GLN A 149 -8.65 -18.74 -7.51
CA GLN A 149 -8.30 -20.06 -8.02
C GLN A 149 -7.07 -20.70 -7.36
N VAL A 150 -6.26 -19.91 -6.65
CA VAL A 150 -4.92 -20.35 -6.21
C VAL A 150 -4.70 -20.25 -4.72
N THR A 151 -5.58 -19.51 -4.07
CA THR A 151 -5.52 -19.20 -2.65
C THR A 151 -6.15 -20.32 -1.84
N ASP A 152 -5.61 -20.55 -0.65
CA ASP A 152 -6.12 -21.56 0.27
C ASP A 152 -7.37 -21.09 1.04
N GLU A 153 -8.05 -22.03 1.71
CA GLU A 153 -9.28 -21.76 2.46
C GLU A 153 -9.09 -20.77 3.61
N HIS A 154 -7.91 -20.78 4.25
CA HIS A 154 -7.60 -19.88 5.36
C HIS A 154 -7.48 -18.42 4.89
N GLU A 155 -6.74 -18.17 3.81
CA GLU A 155 -6.62 -16.85 3.21
C GLU A 155 -7.96 -16.36 2.64
N ILE A 156 -8.75 -17.26 2.06
CA ILE A 156 -10.13 -16.97 1.60
C ILE A 156 -11.02 -16.52 2.76
N ALA A 157 -10.98 -17.22 3.89
CA ALA A 157 -11.75 -16.86 5.07
C ALA A 157 -11.32 -15.51 5.64
N ALA A 158 -10.00 -15.26 5.72
CA ALA A 158 -9.46 -13.97 6.18
C ALA A 158 -9.88 -12.81 5.24
N TYR A 159 -9.78 -13.01 3.92
CA TYR A 159 -10.20 -12.03 2.92
C TYR A 159 -11.70 -11.73 3.03
N SER A 160 -12.53 -12.76 3.11
CA SER A 160 -13.99 -12.63 3.16
C SER A 160 -14.45 -11.92 4.42
N ASN A 161 -13.83 -12.23 5.57
CA ASN A 161 -14.09 -11.52 6.83
C ASN A 161 -13.75 -10.04 6.74
N GLY A 162 -12.56 -9.72 6.20
CA GLY A 162 -12.18 -8.33 5.98
C GLY A 162 -13.15 -7.62 5.05
N ALA A 163 -13.53 -8.25 3.94
CA ALA A 163 -14.43 -7.68 2.93
C ALA A 163 -15.82 -7.41 3.53
N LEU A 164 -16.33 -8.34 4.34
CA LEU A 164 -17.60 -8.18 5.03
C LEU A 164 -17.56 -7.02 6.01
N LEU A 165 -16.50 -6.87 6.80
CA LEU A 165 -16.35 -5.74 7.73
C LEU A 165 -16.33 -4.40 6.99
N ALA A 166 -15.53 -4.30 5.92
CA ALA A 166 -15.42 -3.09 5.11
C ALA A 166 -16.74 -2.75 4.41
N PHE A 167 -17.48 -3.76 3.93
CA PHE A 167 -18.80 -3.57 3.36
C PHE A 167 -19.79 -3.00 4.37
N HIS A 168 -19.84 -3.55 5.60
CA HIS A 168 -20.69 -3.00 6.66
C HIS A 168 -20.31 -1.57 7.02
N LEU A 169 -19.02 -1.28 7.14
CA LEU A 169 -18.55 0.09 7.33
C LEU A 169 -19.09 1.00 6.23
N TYR A 170 -18.93 0.63 4.96
CA TYR A 170 -19.40 1.43 3.83
C TYR A 170 -20.92 1.68 3.91
N VAL A 171 -21.72 0.64 4.12
CA VAL A 171 -23.18 0.70 4.18
C VAL A 171 -23.68 1.58 5.35
N PHE A 172 -22.95 1.64 6.46
CA PHE A 172 -23.31 2.52 7.58
C PHE A 172 -22.74 3.94 7.44
N LEU A 173 -21.49 4.05 7.02
CA LEU A 173 -20.74 5.31 6.94
C LEU A 173 -21.34 6.23 5.89
N VAL A 174 -21.61 5.72 4.67
CA VAL A 174 -22.03 6.56 3.54
C VAL A 174 -23.37 7.24 3.79
N PRO A 175 -24.46 6.54 4.15
CA PRO A 175 -25.75 7.19 4.40
C PRO A 175 -25.69 8.13 5.62
N SER A 176 -24.95 7.75 6.67
CA SER A 176 -24.80 8.57 7.88
C SER A 176 -24.07 9.87 7.58
N TRP A 177 -22.98 9.82 6.81
CA TRP A 177 -22.25 11.00 6.37
C TRP A 177 -23.12 11.89 5.49
N TRP A 178 -23.83 11.29 4.53
CA TRP A 178 -24.73 12.02 3.65
C TRP A 178 -25.81 12.79 4.44
N MET A 179 -26.43 12.16 5.43
CA MET A 179 -27.39 12.82 6.33
C MET A 179 -26.75 13.93 7.16
N ALA A 180 -25.58 13.68 7.73
CA ALA A 180 -24.85 14.68 8.51
C ALA A 180 -24.46 15.90 7.65
N ALA A 181 -24.11 15.69 6.38
CA ALA A 181 -23.80 16.78 5.44
C ALA A 181 -25.06 17.62 5.12
N ARG A 182 -26.23 16.96 4.99
CA ARG A 182 -27.52 17.65 4.82
C ARG A 182 -27.94 18.45 6.05
N ALA A 183 -27.55 18.00 7.23
CA ALA A 183 -27.74 18.73 8.49
C ALA A 183 -26.73 19.87 8.69
N GLY A 184 -25.73 20.02 7.80
CA GLY A 184 -24.68 21.03 7.91
C GLY A 184 -23.62 20.73 8.97
N TRP A 185 -23.52 19.48 9.44
CA TRP A 185 -22.56 19.08 10.48
C TRP A 185 -21.17 18.77 9.93
N VAL A 186 -21.11 18.25 8.71
CA VAL A 186 -19.88 17.83 8.02
C VAL A 186 -19.90 18.31 6.57
N PRO A 187 -18.75 18.43 5.88
CA PRO A 187 -18.71 18.76 4.46
C PRO A 187 -19.34 17.66 3.59
N GLN A 188 -19.63 18.02 2.34
CA GLN A 188 -20.05 17.05 1.33
C GLN A 188 -19.01 15.95 1.16
N GLN A 189 -19.51 14.74 0.92
CA GLN A 189 -18.68 13.55 0.84
C GLN A 189 -17.86 13.54 -0.46
N ASP A 190 -16.56 13.28 -0.33
CA ASP A 190 -15.70 12.93 -1.45
C ASP A 190 -15.70 11.39 -1.64
N PRO A 191 -16.12 10.86 -2.79
CA PRO A 191 -16.16 9.42 -3.05
C PRO A 191 -14.80 8.72 -2.88
N MET A 192 -13.69 9.40 -3.24
CA MET A 192 -12.35 8.83 -3.14
C MET A 192 -11.89 8.66 -1.69
N ILE A 193 -12.25 9.61 -0.81
CA ILE A 193 -11.95 9.51 0.62
C ILE A 193 -12.66 8.30 1.24
N ILE A 194 -13.93 8.09 0.89
CA ILE A 194 -14.73 6.98 1.41
C ILE A 194 -14.21 5.65 0.91
N TRP A 195 -13.87 5.60 -0.38
CA TRP A 195 -13.21 4.44 -0.95
C TRP A 195 -11.90 4.11 -0.22
N ALA A 196 -11.05 5.12 0.04
CA ALA A 196 -9.80 4.94 0.77
C ALA A 196 -10.03 4.43 2.21
N ILE A 197 -10.95 5.02 2.96
CA ILE A 197 -11.33 4.56 4.31
C ILE A 197 -11.76 3.08 4.28
N THR A 198 -12.62 2.73 3.31
CA THR A 198 -13.12 1.37 3.14
C THR A 198 -11.98 0.38 2.85
N MET A 199 -11.06 0.74 1.96
CA MET A 199 -9.90 -0.10 1.62
C MET A 199 -8.90 -0.24 2.77
N VAL A 200 -8.72 0.80 3.58
CA VAL A 200 -7.88 0.75 4.79
C VAL A 200 -8.47 -0.22 5.80
N VAL A 201 -9.77 -0.11 6.10
CA VAL A 201 -10.43 -1.01 7.05
C VAL A 201 -10.42 -2.45 6.54
N TRP A 202 -10.69 -2.65 5.25
CA TRP A 202 -10.57 -3.95 4.60
C TRP A 202 -9.17 -4.56 4.79
N SER A 203 -8.13 -3.78 4.49
CA SER A 203 -6.73 -4.21 4.57
C SER A 203 -6.32 -4.54 6.01
N ILE A 204 -6.68 -3.70 6.98
CA ILE A 204 -6.38 -3.94 8.39
C ILE A 204 -7.04 -5.22 8.88
N ALA A 205 -8.33 -5.41 8.58
CA ALA A 205 -9.08 -6.59 9.01
C ALA A 205 -8.56 -7.87 8.36
N TRP A 206 -8.22 -7.81 7.07
CA TRP A 206 -7.61 -8.93 6.35
C TRP A 206 -6.23 -9.28 6.94
N LEU A 207 -5.34 -8.30 7.12
CA LEU A 207 -4.02 -8.51 7.71
C LEU A 207 -4.10 -9.06 9.12
N TYR A 208 -4.99 -8.51 9.95
CA TYR A 208 -5.23 -9.01 11.30
C TYR A 208 -5.64 -10.48 11.28
N LYS A 209 -6.64 -10.86 10.47
CA LYS A 209 -7.10 -12.25 10.38
C LYS A 209 -6.11 -13.20 9.70
N LYS A 210 -5.21 -12.69 8.88
CA LYS A 210 -4.18 -13.49 8.22
C LYS A 210 -3.05 -13.88 9.17
N TYR A 211 -2.74 -13.03 10.15
CA TYR A 211 -1.54 -13.18 10.99
C TYR A 211 -1.82 -13.36 12.49
N ALA A 212 -3.04 -13.14 12.97
CA ALA A 212 -3.47 -13.37 14.36
C ALA A 212 -4.32 -14.63 14.48
#